data_AF-A0A9E1GN62-F1
#
_entry.id   AF-A0A9E1GN62-F1
#
_cell.length_a   1.000
_cell.length_b   1.000
_cell.length_c   1.000
_cell.angle_alpha   90.00
_cell.angle_beta   90.00
_cell.angle_gamma   90.00
#
_symmetry.space_group_name_H-M   'P 1'
#
loop_
_entity.id
_entity.type
_entity.pdbx_description
1 polymer ?
#
loop_
_entity_poly.entity_id
_entity_poly.type
_entity_poly.pdbx_seq_one_letter_code
_entity_poly.pdbx_strand_id
1 'polypeptide(L)' 'MEDPVPVKEEYTYQVGKIQFIVTPVYKDKGESMRDILLKLMLADLEPA' A
#
# COMPACT_ATOMS: atom_id res chain seq x y z
N MET A 1 16.99 -14.79 18.11
CA MET A 1 15.65 -14.53 17.54
C MET A 1 15.91 -14.31 16.07
N GLU A 2 15.52 -15.26 15.23
CA GLU A 2 15.62 -15.10 13.77
C GLU A 2 14.71 -13.95 13.37
N ASP A 3 15.26 -12.95 12.67
CA ASP A 3 14.47 -11.85 12.11
C ASP A 3 13.32 -12.44 11.27
N PRO A 4 12.07 -11.99 11.46
CA PRO A 4 10.96 -12.54 10.70
C PRO A 4 11.20 -12.28 9.22
N VAL A 5 11.34 -13.37 8.44
CA VAL A 5 11.45 -13.31 6.98
C VAL A 5 10.25 -12.50 6.48
N PRO A 6 10.46 -11.39 5.75
CA PRO A 6 9.34 -10.61 5.23
C PRO A 6 8.55 -11.55 4.31
N VAL A 7 7.35 -11.92 4.77
CA VAL A 7 6.40 -12.68 3.98
C VAL A 7 6.18 -11.83 2.74
N LYS A 8 6.63 -12.30 1.57
CA LYS A 8 6.33 -11.64 0.31
C LYS A 8 4.81 -11.71 0.16
N GLU A 9 4.13 -10.62 0.49
CA GLU A 9 2.70 -10.50 0.33
C GLU A 9 2.40 -10.66 -1.16
N GLU A 10 1.76 -11.74 -1.57
CA GLU A 10 1.36 -11.94 -2.95
C GLU A 10 -0.16 -12.01 -3.01
N TYR A 11 -0.74 -11.05 -3.73
CA TYR A 11 -2.17 -10.92 -3.87
C TYR A 11 -2.58 -11.36 -5.27
N THR A 12 -3.53 -12.28 -5.35
CA THR A 12 -4.06 -12.73 -6.62
C THR A 12 -5.42 -12.12 -6.86
N TYR A 13 -5.55 -11.34 -7.93
CA TYR A 13 -6.78 -10.68 -8.33
C TYR A 13 -7.30 -11.27 -9.63
N GLN A 14 -8.59 -11.56 -9.70
CA GLN A 14 -9.25 -11.92 -10.95
C GLN A 14 -9.99 -10.71 -11.49
N VAL A 15 -9.63 -10.29 -12.72
CA VAL A 15 -10.32 -9.23 -13.45
C VAL A 15 -10.89 -9.84 -14.72
N GLY A 16 -12.20 -10.09 -14.71
CA GLY A 16 -12.87 -10.85 -15.76
C GLY A 16 -12.37 -12.28 -15.83
N LYS A 17 -11.72 -12.66 -16.95
CA LYS A 17 -11.14 -14.00 -17.15
C LYS A 17 -9.63 -14.06 -16.95
N ILE A 18 -8.99 -12.94 -16.62
CA ILE A 18 -7.54 -12.84 -16.48
C ILE A 18 -7.19 -12.75 -15.00
N GLN A 19 -6.18 -13.52 -14.59
CA GLN A 19 -5.67 -13.53 -13.23
C GLN A 19 -4.39 -12.68 -13.16
N PHE A 20 -4.36 -11.73 -12.24
CA PHE A 20 -3.24 -10.85 -11.97
C PHE A 20 -2.61 -11.25 -10.64
N ILE A 21 -1.31 -11.46 -10.66
CA ILE A 21 -0.50 -11.71 -9.46
C ILE A 21 0.20 -10.40 -9.13
N VAL A 22 -0.09 -9.85 -7.95
CA VAL A 22 0.40 -8.55 -7.49
C VAL A 22 1.26 -8.76 -6.26
N THR A 23 2.54 -8.41 -6.39
CA THR A 23 3.46 -8.32 -5.26
C THR A 23 3.64 -6.83 -4.93
N PRO A 24 3.09 -6.33 -3.80
CA PRO A 24 3.27 -4.95 -3.40
C PRO A 24 4.72 -4.76 -2.97
N VAL A 25 5.31 -3.68 -3.47
CA VAL A 25 6.65 -3.25 -3.06
C VAL A 25 6.44 -2.09 -2.10
N TYR A 26 6.47 -2.38 -0.80
CA TYR A 26 6.49 -1.36 0.23
C TYR A 26 7.86 -0.69 0.21
N LYS A 27 7.89 0.58 -0.16
CA LYS A 27 9.10 1.38 0.00
C LYS A 27 9.26 1.68 1.48
N ASP A 28 10.36 1.25 2.08
CA ASP A 28 10.76 1.63 3.45
C ASP A 28 10.86 3.17 3.62
N LYS A 29 11.10 3.88 2.49
CA LYS A 29 11.09 5.34 2.38
C LYS A 29 9.83 5.89 1.68
N GLY A 30 8.69 5.23 1.87
CA GLY A 30 7.38 5.75 1.46
C GLY A 30 6.87 6.82 2.44
N GLU A 31 5.85 7.58 2.03
CA GLU A 31 5.11 8.42 2.99
C GLU A 31 4.55 7.51 4.10
N SER A 32 4.74 7.89 5.36
CA SER A 32 4.23 7.09 6.46
C SER A 32 2.70 7.09 6.43
N MET A 33 2.05 6.08 7.01
CA MET A 33 0.58 6.05 7.14
C MET A 33 0.04 7.33 7.77
N ARG A 34 0.80 7.92 8.71
CA ARG A 34 0.49 9.23 9.33
C ARG A 34 0.51 10.36 8.31
N ASP A 35 1.52 10.42 7.45
CA ASP A 35 1.64 11.47 6.43
C ASP A 35 0.55 11.36 5.38
N ILE A 36 0.22 10.13 4.96
CA ILE A 36 -0.88 9.85 4.03
C ILE A 36 -2.20 10.33 4.63
N LEU A 37 -2.49 9.98 5.89
CA LEU A 37 -3.71 10.40 6.58
C LEU A 37 -3.79 11.92 6.72
N LEU A 38 -2.69 12.57 7.11
CA LEU A 38 -2.64 14.03 7.23
C LEU A 38 -2.93 14.71 5.89
N LYS A 39 -2.35 14.21 4.80
CA LYS A 39 -2.54 14.74 3.45
C LYS A 39 -3.97 14.60 2.95
N LEU A 40 -4.63 13.48 3.26
CA LEU A 40 -6.05 13.27 2.95
C LEU A 40 -6.95 14.23 3.74
N MET A 41 -6.68 14.42 5.03
CA MET A 41 -7.43 15.38 5.85
C MET A 41 -7.24 16.82 5.36
N LEU A 42 -6.03 17.19 4.93
CA LEU A 42 -5.76 18.51 4.36
C LEU A 42 -6.49 18.71 3.04
N ALA A 43 -6.46 17.72 2.14
CA ALA A 43 -7.17 17.78 0.86
C ALA A 43 -8.70 17.94 1.04
N ASP A 44 -9.27 17.42 2.12
CA ASP A 44 -10.69 17.58 2.46
C ASP A 44 -11.03 18.97 3.04
N LEU A 45 -10.02 19.67 3.57
CA LEU A 45 -10.15 21.01 4.15
C LEU A 45 -9.88 22.14 3.15
N GLU A 46 -9.27 21.85 2.00
CA GLU A 46 -9.08 22.84 0.94
C GLU A 46 -10.44 23.20 0.32
N PRO A 47 -10.85 24.49 0.28
CA PRO A 47 -12.08 24.89 -0.38
C PRO A 47 -11.97 24.63 -1.89
N ALA A 48 -13.06 24.11 -2.46
CA ALA A 48 -13.19 23.75 -3.88
C ALA A 48 -12.92 24.90 -4.85
#